data_AF-A0A6I9WVP0-F1
#
_entry.id   AF-A0A6I9WVP0-F1
#
_cell.length_a   1.000
_cell.length_b   1.000
_cell.length_c   1.000
_cell.angle_alpha   90.00
_cell.angle_beta   90.00
_cell.angle_gamma   90.00
#
_symmetry.space_group_name_H-M   'P 1'
#
loop_
_entity.id
_entity.type
_entity.pdbx_description
1 polymer ?
#
loop_
_entity_poly.entity_id
_entity_poly.type
_entity_poly.pdbx_seq_one_letter_code
_entity_poly.pdbx_strand_id
1 'polypeptide(L)'
;MRDAMNKLLSEVLLNLSKISATVYIAIPIIEFLSTLTRLPKVFASFIGDQYMSVFAILLPYTNPFKYNHYTVSLAYHVIAVWFLKCRLPFRRDFVKFITTGLKANVIIPLEEGHLMKSDFSVINEDSSNRKRSSSLTEQVGIKIYDNYIYQNVF
;
A
#
# COMPACT_ATOMS: atom_id res chain seq x y z
N MET A 1 -2.60 -29.65 -19.32
CA MET A 1 -3.42 -28.48 -18.90
C MET A 1 -2.62 -27.42 -18.15
N ARG A 2 -1.80 -27.78 -17.15
CA ARG A 2 -1.02 -26.80 -16.36
C ARG A 2 -0.03 -25.96 -17.19
N ASP A 3 0.62 -26.57 -18.18
CA ASP A 3 1.56 -25.88 -19.07
C ASP A 3 0.87 -24.88 -20.01
N ALA A 4 -0.35 -25.18 -20.44
CA ALA A 4 -1.17 -24.28 -21.24
C ALA A 4 -1.56 -23.04 -20.43
N MET A 5 -1.92 -23.21 -19.15
CA MET A 5 -2.24 -22.09 -18.25
C MET A 5 -1.03 -21.19 -18.00
N ASN A 6 0.16 -21.77 -17.80
CA ASN A 6 1.38 -20.99 -17.57
C ASN A 6 1.78 -20.15 -18.79
N LYS A 7 1.65 -20.72 -20.00
CA LYS A 7 1.87 -20.01 -21.26
C LYS A 7 0.83 -18.91 -21.46
N LEU A 8 -0.45 -19.23 -21.27
CA LEU A 8 -1.54 -18.25 -21.41
C LEU A 8 -1.39 -17.10 -20.43
N LEU A 9 -1.00 -17.36 -19.18
CA LEU A 9 -0.80 -16.30 -18.20
C LEU A 9 0.36 -15.36 -18.58
N SER A 10 1.47 -15.93 -19.06
CA SER A 10 2.60 -15.11 -19.52
C SER A 10 2.20 -14.23 -20.70
N GLU A 11 1.38 -14.75 -21.59
CA GLU A 11 0.81 -14.01 -22.73
C GLU A 11 -0.18 -12.93 -22.27
N VAL A 12 -1.05 -13.22 -21.30
CA VAL A 12 -1.97 -12.24 -20.71
C VAL A 12 -1.19 -11.09 -20.08
N LEU A 13 -0.16 -11.38 -19.28
CA LEU A 13 0.68 -10.33 -18.69
C LEU A 13 1.38 -9.48 -19.75
N LEU A 14 1.89 -10.10 -20.81
CA LEU A 14 2.50 -9.38 -21.93
C LEU A 14 1.50 -8.49 -22.68
N ASN A 15 0.26 -8.94 -22.82
CA ASN A 15 -0.78 -8.14 -23.45
C ASN A 15 -1.23 -7.00 -22.53
N LEU A 16 -1.37 -7.23 -21.23
CA LEU A 16 -1.67 -6.19 -20.23
C LEU A 16 -0.57 -5.14 -20.16
N SER A 17 0.71 -5.50 -20.31
CA SER A 17 1.81 -4.53 -20.28
C SER A 17 1.84 -3.59 -21.48
N LYS A 18 1.16 -3.93 -22.58
CA LYS A 18 1.03 -3.06 -23.76
C LYS A 18 -0.11 -2.06 -23.63
N ILE A 19 -1.02 -2.26 -22.67
CA ILE A 19 -2.16 -1.37 -22.48
C ILE A 19 -1.69 -0.13 -21.73
N SER A 20 -1.93 1.04 -22.31
CA SER A 20 -1.67 2.31 -21.65
C SER A 20 -2.51 2.44 -20.38
N ALA A 21 -1.86 2.77 -19.26
CA ALA A 21 -2.55 2.95 -17.99
C ALA A 21 -3.51 4.14 -18.05
N THR A 22 -4.81 3.90 -17.88
CA THR A 22 -5.87 4.93 -17.81
C THR A 22 -6.69 4.77 -16.54
N VAL A 23 -7.46 5.80 -16.19
CA VAL A 23 -8.29 5.79 -14.97
C VAL A 23 -9.38 4.71 -15.02
N TYR A 24 -10.01 4.54 -16.18
CA TYR A 24 -11.12 3.60 -16.36
C TYR A 24 -10.72 2.13 -16.17
N ILE A 25 -9.51 1.75 -16.61
CA ILE A 25 -9.02 0.36 -16.53
C ILE A 25 -8.25 0.04 -15.26
N ALA A 26 -7.98 1.05 -14.41
CA ALA A 26 -7.08 0.90 -13.27
C ALA A 26 -7.56 -0.15 -12.28
N ILE A 27 -8.82 -0.02 -11.82
CA ILE A 27 -9.39 -0.96 -10.85
C ILE A 27 -9.42 -2.40 -11.41
N PRO A 28 -9.97 -2.67 -12.61
CA PRO A 28 -9.96 -4.02 -13.18
C PRO A 28 -8.57 -4.66 -13.27
N ILE A 29 -7.56 -3.90 -13.70
CA ILE A 29 -6.20 -4.43 -13.84
C ILE A 29 -5.57 -4.73 -12.49
N ILE A 30 -5.67 -3.80 -11.53
CA ILE A 30 -5.08 -3.97 -10.21
C ILE A 30 -5.77 -5.10 -9.45
N GLU A 31 -7.11 -5.19 -9.54
CA GLU A 31 -7.87 -6.29 -8.93
C GLU A 31 -7.53 -7.64 -9.56
N PHE A 32 -7.44 -7.72 -10.89
CA PHE A 32 -7.02 -8.94 -11.57
C PHE A 32 -5.67 -9.42 -11.04
N LEU A 33 -4.66 -8.54 -10.99
CA LEU A 33 -3.33 -8.86 -10.46
C LEU A 33 -3.36 -9.20 -8.96
N SER A 34 -4.24 -8.59 -8.17
CA SER A 34 -4.47 -8.95 -6.76
C SER A 34 -5.03 -10.37 -6.65
N THR A 35 -6.03 -10.71 -7.46
CA THR A 35 -6.65 -12.04 -7.44
C THR A 35 -5.69 -13.16 -7.81
N LEU A 36 -4.78 -12.87 -8.74
CA LEU A 36 -3.76 -13.80 -9.19
C LEU A 36 -2.83 -14.24 -8.04
N THR A 37 -2.57 -13.38 -7.05
CA THR A 37 -1.78 -13.73 -5.86
C THR A 37 -2.41 -14.81 -4.97
N ARG A 38 -3.73 -15.01 -5.08
CA ARG A 38 -4.47 -16.04 -4.33
C ARG A 38 -4.36 -17.42 -4.97
N LEU A 39 -3.74 -17.53 -6.15
CA LEU A 39 -3.61 -18.76 -6.91
C LEU A 39 -2.12 -19.17 -7.01
N PRO A 40 -1.50 -19.67 -5.93
CA PRO A 40 -0.06 -19.98 -5.90
C PRO A 40 0.40 -20.98 -6.94
N LYS A 41 -0.49 -21.90 -7.33
CA LYS A 41 -0.19 -22.89 -8.38
C LYS A 41 -0.05 -22.28 -9.78
N VAL A 42 -0.66 -21.11 -10.01
CA VAL A 42 -0.73 -20.44 -11.31
C VAL A 42 0.53 -19.60 -11.57
N PHE A 43 1.08 -18.95 -10.54
CA PHE A 43 2.35 -18.22 -10.65
C PHE A 43 3.56 -19.04 -10.16
N ALA A 44 3.39 -20.32 -9.85
CA ALA A 44 4.48 -21.18 -9.35
C ALA A 44 5.68 -21.27 -10.32
N SER A 45 5.40 -21.17 -11.64
CA SER A 45 6.38 -21.24 -12.71
C SER A 45 6.97 -19.89 -13.11
N PHE A 46 6.61 -18.79 -12.44
CA PHE A 46 7.15 -17.47 -12.78
C PHE A 46 8.67 -17.43 -12.57
N ILE A 47 9.36 -16.90 -13.57
CA ILE A 47 10.76 -16.50 -13.54
C ILE A 47 10.83 -14.97 -13.41
N GLY A 48 12.04 -14.41 -13.42
CA GLY A 48 12.27 -12.98 -13.18
C GLY A 48 11.39 -12.06 -14.04
N ASP A 49 11.28 -12.38 -15.33
CA ASP A 49 10.60 -11.55 -16.31
C ASP A 49 9.09 -11.41 -16.06
N GLN A 50 8.39 -12.48 -15.66
CA GLN A 50 6.95 -12.36 -15.38
C GLN A 50 6.69 -11.51 -14.13
N TYR A 51 7.55 -11.62 -13.10
CA TYR A 51 7.47 -10.73 -11.94
C TYR A 51 7.76 -9.28 -12.33
N MET A 52 8.77 -9.02 -13.16
CA MET A 52 9.04 -7.68 -13.69
C MET A 52 7.85 -7.12 -14.46
N SER A 53 7.21 -7.91 -15.32
CA SER A 53 6.01 -7.49 -16.04
C SER A 53 4.87 -7.09 -15.09
N VAL A 54 4.65 -7.85 -14.02
CA VAL A 54 3.64 -7.49 -13.00
C VAL A 54 3.96 -6.13 -12.36
N PHE A 55 5.21 -5.90 -11.96
CA PHE A 55 5.59 -4.60 -11.39
C PHE A 55 5.48 -3.47 -12.41
N ALA A 56 5.91 -3.70 -13.65
CA ALA A 56 5.82 -2.72 -14.73
C ALA A 56 4.36 -2.31 -15.04
N ILE A 57 3.42 -3.26 -14.98
CA ILE A 57 1.99 -2.97 -15.13
C ILE A 57 1.46 -2.15 -13.95
N LEU A 58 1.88 -2.45 -12.72
CA LEU A 58 1.36 -1.80 -11.51
C LEU A 58 1.92 -0.40 -11.27
N LEU A 59 3.19 -0.16 -11.61
CA LEU A 59 3.90 1.09 -11.32
C LEU A 59 3.16 2.34 -11.83
N PRO A 60 2.65 2.42 -13.06
CA PRO A 60 1.92 3.60 -13.53
C PRO A 60 0.72 3.99 -12.65
N TYR A 61 0.08 3.03 -11.98
CA TYR A 61 -1.09 3.26 -11.13
C TYR A 61 -0.76 3.84 -9.75
N THR A 62 0.53 4.03 -9.43
CA THR A 62 0.96 4.63 -8.15
C THR A 62 1.09 6.16 -8.22
N ASN A 63 0.73 6.80 -9.34
CA ASN A 63 0.82 8.25 -9.47
C ASN A 63 -0.37 8.95 -8.75
N PRO A 64 -0.11 9.71 -7.66
CA PRO A 64 -1.17 10.35 -6.87
C PRO A 64 -1.85 11.53 -7.56
N PHE A 65 -1.24 12.08 -8.61
CA PHE A 65 -1.80 13.19 -9.38
C PHE A 65 -2.73 12.72 -10.49
N LYS A 66 -2.60 11.44 -10.90
CA LYS A 66 -3.41 10.85 -11.97
C LYS A 66 -4.58 10.00 -11.46
N TYR A 67 -4.46 9.42 -10.27
CA TYR A 67 -5.43 8.47 -9.71
C TYR A 67 -5.88 8.88 -8.32
N ASN A 68 -7.09 8.46 -7.93
CA ASN A 68 -7.60 8.70 -6.59
C ASN A 68 -6.82 7.93 -5.51
N HIS A 69 -6.98 8.34 -4.25
CA HIS A 69 -6.26 7.75 -3.11
C HIS A 69 -6.48 6.23 -2.97
N TYR A 70 -7.69 5.75 -3.28
CA TYR A 70 -8.03 4.33 -3.23
C TYR A 70 -7.21 3.51 -4.22
N THR A 71 -7.22 3.91 -5.50
CA THR A 71 -6.49 3.22 -6.59
C THR A 71 -4.99 3.21 -6.31
N VAL A 72 -4.43 4.33 -5.87
CA VAL A 72 -3.00 4.44 -5.54
C VAL A 72 -2.65 3.54 -4.36
N SER A 73 -3.43 3.59 -3.28
CA SER A 73 -3.24 2.73 -2.11
C SER A 73 -3.33 1.25 -2.47
N LEU A 74 -4.30 0.88 -3.31
CA LEU A 74 -4.47 -0.48 -3.79
C LEU A 74 -3.28 -0.93 -4.65
N ALA A 75 -2.76 -0.07 -5.53
CA ALA A 75 -1.57 -0.37 -6.34
C ALA A 75 -0.35 -0.65 -5.45
N TYR A 76 -0.08 0.20 -4.45
CA TYR A 76 0.99 -0.03 -3.47
C TYR A 76 0.82 -1.34 -2.72
N HIS A 77 -0.40 -1.62 -2.26
CA HIS A 77 -0.71 -2.89 -1.58
C HIS A 77 -0.40 -4.09 -2.47
N VAL A 78 -0.86 -4.08 -3.72
CA VAL A 78 -0.67 -5.19 -4.65
C VAL A 78 0.81 -5.37 -5.02
N ILE A 79 1.57 -4.27 -5.20
CA ILE A 79 3.05 -4.33 -5.38
C ILE A 79 3.71 -5.02 -4.19
N ALA A 80 3.34 -4.65 -2.95
CA ALA A 80 3.90 -5.24 -1.74
C ALA A 80 3.59 -6.74 -1.64
N VAL A 81 2.34 -7.14 -1.91
CA VAL A 81 1.95 -8.56 -1.91
C VAL A 81 2.74 -9.35 -2.95
N TRP A 82 2.87 -8.85 -4.18
CA TRP A 82 3.67 -9.51 -5.21
C TRP A 82 5.14 -9.60 -4.85
N PHE A 83 5.73 -8.55 -4.27
CA PHE A 83 7.10 -8.55 -3.81
C PHE A 83 7.36 -9.59 -2.70
N LEU A 84 6.41 -9.77 -1.78
CA LEU A 84 6.48 -10.81 -0.75
C LEU A 84 6.40 -12.22 -1.36
N LYS A 85 5.62 -12.41 -2.43
CA LYS A 85 5.49 -13.69 -3.15
C LYS A 85 6.66 -13.98 -4.10
N CYS A 86 7.49 -13.00 -4.42
CA CYS A 86 8.67 -13.19 -5.27
C CYS A 86 9.71 -14.11 -4.61
N ARG A 87 10.37 -14.91 -5.45
CA ARG A 87 11.52 -15.74 -5.05
C ARG A 87 12.67 -14.84 -4.57
N LEU A 88 13.33 -15.23 -3.48
CA LEU A 88 14.45 -14.53 -2.84
C LEU A 88 15.58 -14.09 -3.80
N PRO A 89 16.09 -14.90 -4.74
CA PRO A 89 17.25 -14.54 -5.54
C PRO A 89 17.07 -13.26 -6.37
N PHE A 90 15.86 -12.95 -6.83
CA PHE A 90 15.60 -11.82 -7.73
C PHE A 90 15.25 -10.51 -7.03
N ARG A 91 15.05 -10.52 -5.70
CA ARG A 91 14.53 -9.34 -4.98
C ARG A 91 15.42 -8.10 -5.13
N ARG A 92 16.74 -8.27 -5.20
CA ARG A 92 17.68 -7.13 -5.32
C ARG A 92 17.44 -6.33 -6.60
N ASP A 93 17.18 -7.02 -7.71
CA ASP A 93 16.94 -6.38 -9.00
C ASP A 93 15.56 -5.73 -9.04
N PHE A 94 14.57 -6.40 -8.45
CA PHE A 94 13.21 -5.86 -8.32
C PHE A 94 13.16 -4.60 -7.47
N VAL A 95 13.90 -4.54 -6.35
CA VAL A 95 13.95 -3.35 -5.49
C VAL A 95 14.45 -2.14 -6.26
N LYS A 96 15.53 -2.29 -7.03
CA LYS A 96 16.05 -1.18 -7.86
C LYS A 96 15.01 -0.72 -8.88
N PHE A 97 14.36 -1.66 -9.56
CA PHE A 97 13.33 -1.36 -10.55
C PHE A 97 12.12 -0.64 -9.94
N ILE A 98 11.54 -1.19 -8.86
CA ILE A 98 10.38 -0.63 -8.17
C ILE A 98 10.70 0.76 -7.62
N THR A 99 11.81 0.93 -6.92
CA THR A 99 12.17 2.24 -6.34
C THR A 99 12.40 3.31 -7.40
N THR A 100 13.00 2.94 -8.54
CA THR A 100 13.19 3.85 -9.68
C THR A 100 11.84 4.24 -10.29
N GLY A 101 10.95 3.28 -10.53
CA GLY A 101 9.62 3.55 -11.07
C GLY A 101 8.74 4.41 -10.15
N LEU A 102 8.79 4.15 -8.84
CA LEU A 102 8.06 4.96 -7.86
C LEU A 102 8.57 6.40 -7.81
N LYS A 103 9.88 6.60 -7.86
CA LYS A 103 10.48 7.95 -7.91
C LYS A 103 10.05 8.70 -9.16
N ALA A 104 10.04 8.05 -10.33
CA ALA A 104 9.58 8.69 -11.56
C ALA A 104 8.16 9.25 -11.43
N ASN A 105 7.23 8.51 -10.83
CA ASN A 105 5.84 8.97 -10.64
C ASN A 105 5.68 10.14 -9.66
N VAL A 106 6.62 10.32 -8.73
CA VAL A 106 6.60 11.41 -7.74
C VAL A 106 7.34 12.65 -8.26
N ILE A 107 8.40 12.47 -9.04
CA ILE A 107 9.26 13.56 -9.53
C ILE A 107 8.62 14.31 -10.69
N ILE A 108 7.96 13.61 -11.63
CA ILE A 108 7.37 14.23 -12.83
C ILE A 108 6.44 15.41 -12.47
N PRO A 109 5.54 15.31 -11.47
CA PRO A 109 4.68 16.42 -11.11
C PRO A 109 5.35 17.43 -10.16
N LEU A 110 6.52 17.14 -9.60
CA LEU A 110 7.25 18.07 -8.73
C LEU A 110 7.97 19.17 -9.56
N GLU A 111 8.43 18.79 -10.76
CA GLU A 111 9.08 19.73 -11.70
C GLU A 111 8.05 20.65 -12.37
N GLU A 112 6.84 20.16 -12.66
CA GLU A 112 5.69 20.97 -13.12
C GLU A 112 4.96 21.70 -11.95
N GLY A 113 5.09 21.18 -10.72
CA GLY A 113 4.36 21.60 -9.52
C GLY A 113 4.96 22.78 -8.75
N HIS A 114 6.02 23.42 -9.24
CA HIS A 114 6.50 24.69 -8.67
C HIS A 114 5.44 25.82 -8.72
N LEU A 115 4.28 25.58 -9.35
CA LEU A 115 3.14 26.51 -9.41
C LEU A 115 1.92 26.13 -8.54
N MET A 116 1.82 24.93 -7.96
CA MET A 116 0.68 24.55 -7.10
C MET A 116 1.12 23.90 -5.81
N LYS A 117 1.67 24.72 -4.92
CA LYS A 117 1.92 24.36 -3.53
C LYS A 117 0.67 24.70 -2.71
N SER A 118 -0.30 23.80 -2.66
CA SER A 118 -1.35 23.86 -1.64
C SER A 118 -1.82 22.46 -1.23
N ASP A 119 -1.52 22.14 0.04
CA ASP A 119 -2.37 21.35 0.94
C ASP A 119 -2.38 19.82 0.90
N PHE A 120 -1.31 19.13 0.48
CA PHE A 120 -1.23 17.66 0.71
C PHE A 120 -0.45 17.24 1.97
N SER A 121 0.24 18.17 2.65
CA SER A 121 1.07 17.83 3.82
C SER A 121 0.29 17.68 5.14
N VAL A 122 -1.04 17.75 5.14
CA VAL A 122 -1.85 17.86 6.37
C VAL A 122 -2.63 16.58 6.73
N ILE A 123 -2.70 15.55 5.88
CA ILE A 123 -3.63 14.42 6.11
C ILE A 123 -2.99 13.18 6.76
N ASN A 124 -1.66 13.10 6.85
CA ASN A 124 -1.00 11.99 7.54
C ASN A 124 -0.65 12.37 8.99
N GLU A 125 -1.63 12.24 9.88
CA GLU A 125 -1.37 12.23 11.33
C GLU A 125 -0.48 11.03 11.68
N ASP A 126 0.77 11.31 12.05
CA ASP A 126 1.66 10.33 12.64
C ASP A 126 1.10 9.87 14.00
N SER A 127 0.90 8.57 14.14
CA SER A 127 0.30 7.94 15.34
C SER A 127 1.24 7.94 16.55
N SER A 128 2.45 8.49 16.42
CA SER A 128 3.44 8.66 17.50
C SER A 128 2.94 9.48 18.69
N ASN A 129 1.87 10.28 18.53
CA ASN A 129 1.30 11.12 19.59
C ASN A 129 0.11 10.48 20.36
N ARG A 130 -0.20 9.19 20.14
CA ARG A 130 -1.23 8.51 20.94
C ARG A 130 -0.74 8.29 22.36
N LYS A 131 -1.02 9.26 23.25
CA LYS A 131 -0.97 9.05 24.70
C LYS A 131 -1.91 7.90 25.04
N ARG A 132 -1.36 6.85 25.65
CA ARG A 132 -2.11 5.69 26.16
C ARG A 132 -3.15 6.21 27.16
N SER A 133 -4.43 6.11 26.85
CA SER A 133 -5.50 6.38 27.81
C SER A 133 -5.35 5.39 28.96
N SER A 134 -4.84 5.83 30.11
CA SER A 134 -4.85 5.03 31.33
C SER A 134 -6.29 4.97 31.83
N SER A 135 -6.85 3.77 31.78
CA SER A 135 -8.14 3.38 32.34
C SER A 135 -8.25 3.79 33.82
N LEU A 136 -9.42 4.33 34.19
CA LEU A 136 -9.84 4.64 35.56
C LEU A 136 -9.73 3.41 36.47
N THR A 137 -8.66 3.32 37.24
CA THR A 137 -8.55 2.51 38.45
C THR A 137 -7.49 3.18 39.30
N GLU A 138 -7.91 4.13 40.14
CA GLU A 138 -7.25 4.68 41.34
C GLU A 138 -7.78 6.09 41.57
N GLN A 139 -8.92 6.23 42.28
CA GLN A 139 -9.29 7.43 43.08
C GLN A 139 -10.73 7.36 43.67
N VAL A 140 -11.20 6.20 44.14
CA VAL A 140 -12.46 6.11 44.91
C VAL A 140 -12.24 5.62 46.35
N GLY A 141 -10.98 5.51 46.80
CA GLY A 141 -10.68 4.88 48.10
C GLY A 141 -10.40 5.80 49.29
N ILE A 142 -9.91 7.03 49.10
CA ILE A 142 -9.29 7.77 50.21
C ILE A 142 -9.49 9.28 50.05
N LYS A 143 -10.74 9.76 50.06
CA LYS A 143 -11.08 11.19 50.29
C LYS A 143 -12.41 11.42 51.01
N ILE A 144 -13.17 10.38 51.34
CA ILE A 144 -14.51 10.54 51.95
C ILE A 144 -14.50 10.40 53.48
N TYR A 145 -13.44 9.88 54.11
CA TYR A 145 -13.44 9.66 55.57
C TYR A 145 -12.82 10.79 56.41
N ASP A 146 -12.02 11.70 55.84
CA ASP A 146 -11.35 12.76 56.62
C ASP A 146 -12.20 14.02 56.86
N ASN A 147 -13.38 14.14 56.22
CA ASN A 147 -14.24 15.32 56.35
C ASN A 147 -15.51 15.12 57.22
N TYR A 148 -15.70 13.94 57.83
CA TYR A 148 -16.89 13.67 58.67
C TYR A 148 -16.61 13.61 60.18
N ILE A 149 -15.34 13.71 60.61
CA ILE A 149 -14.99 13.66 62.05
C ILE A 149 -14.94 15.06 62.70
N TYR A 150 -14.87 16.15 61.92
CA TYR A 150 -14.71 17.52 62.47
C TYR A 150 -15.99 18.37 62.48
N GLN A 151 -17.19 17.77 62.39
CA GLN A 151 -18.44 18.53 62.38
C GLN A 151 -19.50 18.10 63.41
N ASN A 152 -19.11 17.37 64.46
CA ASN A 152 -19.99 17.09 65.62
C ASN A 152 -19.23 17.08 66.96
N VAL A 153 -18.53 18.19 67.26
CA VAL A 153 -18.22 18.56 68.65
C VAL A 153 -18.55 20.04 68.79
N PHE A 154 -19.82 20.33 69.08
CA PHE A 154 -20.37 21.35 69.99
C PHE A 154 -21.90 21.35 69.84
#